data_AF-A7RZN5-F1
#
_entry.id   AF-A7RZN5-F1
#
_cell.length_a   1.000
_cell.length_b   1.000
_cell.length_c   1.000
_cell.angle_alpha   90.00
_cell.angle_beta   90.00
_cell.angle_gamma   90.00
#
_symmetry.space_group_name_H-M   'P 1'
#
loop_
_entity.id
_entity.type
_entity.pdbx_description
1 polymer ?
#
loop_
_entity_poly.entity_id
_entity_poly.type
_entity_poly.pdbx_seq_one_letter_code
_entity_poly.pdbx_strand_id
1 'polypeptide(L)'
;MRAIFVSDAHLESQIYKGIEHYHKYTCLRFVKRTTEKDYIRVMKPQSGCNSMVGVMGGEQILNMGDGCQYVGLVLHEFGHAIGYFHEHNRPDRDNTINVLWDNVQPWFKDAFKKYQFSEANTQGLPYDLTSIMHYENTAFAKAGFCKTTITVKSDPTYEISPVYLREFSPQDIKKINMLYGCTTNQLPPVACVCEDKYKDRCPGWASSGECSNNNAWMSNNCPKSCRTCGDPNLCEDKYPKCSSWASTGECSANFQWMHQNCKKSCRVCGGTRNNTHTKRDH
;
A
#
# COMPACT_ATOMS: atom_id res chain seq x y z
N MET A 1 15.07 -12.24 -4.49
CA MET A 1 15.96 -11.13 -4.09
C MET A 1 16.31 -10.34 -5.35
N ARG A 2 16.34 -9.00 -5.31
CA ARG A 2 16.65 -8.15 -6.47
C ARG A 2 17.65 -7.07 -6.06
N ALA A 3 18.72 -6.95 -6.83
CA ALA A 3 19.75 -5.95 -6.58
C ALA A 3 19.28 -4.55 -6.99
N ILE A 4 19.64 -3.55 -6.20
CA ILE A 4 19.32 -2.14 -6.47
C ILE A 4 20.56 -1.26 -6.34
N PHE A 5 20.65 -0.25 -7.18
CA PHE A 5 21.69 0.78 -7.11
C PHE A 5 21.03 2.16 -7.15
N VAL A 6 21.08 2.89 -6.03
CA VAL A 6 20.56 4.26 -5.94
C VAL A 6 21.70 5.21 -6.31
N SER A 7 21.55 5.93 -7.43
CA SER A 7 22.60 6.81 -7.95
C SER A 7 22.57 8.22 -7.36
N ASP A 8 21.46 8.64 -6.74
CA ASP A 8 21.29 9.96 -6.12
C ASP A 8 21.06 9.82 -4.61
N ALA A 9 21.99 10.35 -3.82
CA ALA A 9 21.94 10.31 -2.35
C ALA A 9 20.69 11.01 -1.77
N HIS A 10 20.13 12.00 -2.47
CA HIS A 10 18.93 12.70 -2.00
C HIS A 10 17.67 11.85 -2.12
N LEU A 11 17.68 10.82 -2.98
CA LEU A 11 16.59 9.84 -3.09
C LEU A 11 16.67 8.77 -2.00
N GLU A 12 17.87 8.51 -1.50
CA GLU A 12 18.22 7.30 -0.77
C GLU A 12 17.29 7.03 0.42
N SER A 13 17.00 8.05 1.23
CA SER A 13 16.10 7.92 2.41
C SER A 13 14.69 7.47 2.03
N GLN A 14 14.10 8.04 0.98
CA GLN A 14 12.71 7.76 0.59
C GLN A 14 12.61 6.42 -0.13
N ILE A 15 13.63 6.09 -0.94
CA ILE A 15 13.74 4.80 -1.59
C ILE A 15 13.81 3.68 -0.56
N TYR A 16 14.66 3.81 0.46
CA TYR A 16 14.76 2.78 1.50
C TYR A 16 13.50 2.68 2.36
N LYS A 17 12.80 3.77 2.66
CA LYS A 17 11.48 3.71 3.33
C LYS A 17 10.45 2.91 2.51
N GLY A 18 10.39 3.13 1.19
CA GLY A 18 9.53 2.33 0.32
C GLY A 18 9.93 0.86 0.28
N ILE A 19 11.24 0.57 0.22
CA ILE A 19 11.77 -0.79 0.26
C ILE A 19 11.43 -1.50 1.58
N GLU A 20 11.48 -0.79 2.70
CA GLU A 20 11.09 -1.33 4.01
C GLU A 20 9.64 -1.82 4.01
N HIS A 21 8.72 -1.18 3.29
CA HIS A 21 7.34 -1.67 3.16
C HIS A 21 7.31 -3.02 2.43
N TYR A 22 8.03 -3.16 1.32
CA TYR A 22 8.15 -4.44 0.63
C TYR A 22 8.73 -5.52 1.54
N HIS A 23 9.79 -5.21 2.30
CA HIS A 23 10.41 -6.16 3.23
C HIS A 23 9.50 -6.53 4.39
N LYS A 24 8.66 -5.59 4.83
CA LYS A 24 7.73 -5.76 5.96
C LYS A 24 6.53 -6.62 5.59
N TYR A 25 5.93 -6.38 4.43
CA TYR A 25 4.63 -6.97 4.05
C TYR A 25 4.75 -8.15 3.07
N THR A 26 5.93 -8.39 2.50
CA THR A 26 6.12 -9.39 1.46
C THR A 26 7.45 -10.11 1.61
N CYS A 27 7.59 -11.29 1.01
CA CYS A 27 8.86 -12.01 0.97
C CYS A 27 9.90 -11.40 0.00
N LEU A 28 9.56 -10.31 -0.70
CA LEU A 28 10.50 -9.64 -1.59
C LEU A 28 11.62 -8.97 -0.81
N ARG A 29 12.83 -9.06 -1.36
CA ARG A 29 14.05 -8.48 -0.80
C ARG A 29 14.78 -7.71 -1.88
N PHE A 30 14.82 -6.39 -1.70
CA PHE A 30 15.69 -5.48 -2.43
C PHE A 30 16.98 -5.28 -1.63
N VAL A 31 18.12 -5.52 -2.27
CA VAL A 31 19.45 -5.48 -1.63
C VAL A 31 20.36 -4.55 -2.42
N LYS A 32 21.29 -3.88 -1.73
CA LYS A 32 22.28 -3.05 -2.41
C LYS A 32 23.08 -3.93 -3.39
N ARG A 33 23.15 -3.48 -4.64
CA ARG A 33 23.90 -4.14 -5.70
C ARG A 33 25.39 -4.21 -5.34
N THR A 34 26.00 -5.34 -5.65
CA THR A 34 27.44 -5.57 -5.67
C THR A 34 27.91 -5.83 -7.10
N THR A 35 27.66 -7.04 -7.61
CA THR A 35 28.14 -7.55 -8.90
C THR A 35 27.03 -8.12 -9.77
N GLU A 36 25.78 -8.08 -9.31
CA GLU A 36 24.64 -8.65 -9.99
C GLU A 36 24.48 -8.03 -11.38
N LYS A 37 24.31 -8.89 -12.38
CA LYS A 37 24.08 -8.51 -13.78
C LYS A 37 22.72 -7.83 -13.95
N ASP A 38 21.69 -8.40 -13.33
CA ASP A 38 20.32 -7.90 -13.40
C ASP A 38 20.00 -7.09 -12.14
N TYR A 39 19.70 -5.80 -12.31
CA TYR A 39 19.47 -4.90 -11.18
C TYR A 39 18.61 -3.70 -11.58
N ILE A 40 17.97 -3.08 -10.57
CA ILE A 40 17.29 -1.80 -10.75
C ILE A 40 18.27 -0.68 -10.44
N ARG A 41 18.45 0.26 -11.37
CA ARG A 41 19.16 1.52 -11.12
C ARG A 41 18.16 2.63 -10.88
N VAL A 42 18.13 3.14 -9.66
CA VAL A 42 17.27 4.27 -9.27
C VAL A 42 18.04 5.57 -9.52
N MET A 43 17.53 6.40 -10.41
CA MET A 43 18.18 7.65 -10.83
C MET A 43 17.15 8.67 -11.35
N LYS A 44 17.63 9.88 -11.70
CA LYS A 44 16.80 11.00 -12.20
C LYS A 44 17.21 11.49 -13.59
N PRO A 45 17.20 10.63 -14.63
CA PRO A 45 17.58 11.06 -15.98
C PRO A 45 16.61 12.07 -16.59
N GLN A 46 15.36 12.11 -16.13
CA GLN A 46 14.30 12.93 -16.72
C GLN A 46 13.23 13.33 -15.67
N SER A 47 12.37 14.28 -16.06
CA SER A 47 11.20 14.66 -15.27
C SER A 47 10.16 13.52 -15.17
N GLY A 48 9.35 13.54 -14.11
CA GLY A 48 8.32 12.55 -13.82
C GLY A 48 8.86 11.28 -13.16
N CYS A 49 7.96 10.35 -12.87
CA CYS A 49 8.23 9.05 -12.26
C CYS A 49 7.83 7.96 -13.27
N ASN A 50 8.70 6.98 -13.52
CA ASN A 50 8.35 5.83 -14.36
C ASN A 50 9.30 4.64 -14.16
N SER A 51 8.80 3.46 -14.52
CA SER A 51 9.51 2.19 -14.43
C SER A 51 8.95 1.20 -15.45
N MET A 52 9.81 0.35 -15.99
CA MET A 52 9.38 -0.77 -16.85
C MET A 52 8.65 -1.84 -16.04
N VAL A 53 7.65 -2.48 -16.64
CA VAL A 53 6.87 -3.52 -15.98
C VAL A 53 7.59 -4.86 -16.02
N GLY A 54 7.93 -5.39 -14.84
CA GLY A 54 8.61 -6.67 -14.69
C GLY A 54 10.14 -6.61 -14.77
N VAL A 55 10.75 -7.78 -14.92
CA VAL A 55 12.21 -7.93 -15.00
C VAL A 55 12.64 -7.86 -16.47
N MET A 56 13.36 -6.81 -16.82
CA MET A 56 13.86 -6.62 -18.19
C MET A 56 15.16 -7.38 -18.49
N GLY A 57 15.92 -7.76 -17.45
CA GLY A 57 17.30 -8.24 -17.57
C GLY A 57 18.30 -7.10 -17.74
N GLY A 58 19.54 -7.29 -17.27
CA GLY A 58 20.57 -6.25 -17.25
C GLY A 58 20.26 -5.08 -16.33
N GLU A 59 20.80 -3.90 -16.67
CA GLU A 59 20.45 -2.65 -15.99
C GLU A 59 19.04 -2.20 -16.39
N GLN A 60 18.15 -2.09 -15.41
CA GLN A 60 16.81 -1.54 -15.58
C GLN A 60 16.70 -0.21 -14.83
N ILE A 61 16.45 0.87 -15.57
CA ILE A 61 16.30 2.21 -14.97
C ILE A 61 14.91 2.34 -14.34
N LEU A 62 14.89 2.82 -13.10
CA LEU A 62 13.70 3.30 -12.41
C LEU A 62 13.88 4.80 -12.20
N ASN A 63 13.12 5.60 -12.96
CA ASN A 63 13.25 7.04 -13.00
C ASN A 63 12.44 7.69 -11.87
N MET A 64 13.12 8.44 -11.02
CA MET A 64 12.56 9.11 -9.84
C MET A 64 12.86 10.62 -9.88
N GLY A 65 12.35 11.30 -10.91
CA GLY A 65 12.56 12.73 -11.11
C GLY A 65 12.10 13.62 -9.95
N ASP A 66 12.27 14.92 -10.10
CA ASP A 66 11.86 15.88 -9.06
C ASP A 66 10.35 15.80 -8.79
N GLY A 67 9.98 15.75 -7.51
CA GLY A 67 8.59 15.52 -7.06
C GLY A 67 8.23 14.05 -6.83
N CYS A 68 9.09 13.09 -7.20
CA CYS A 68 8.84 11.66 -7.00
C CYS A 68 9.25 11.13 -5.62
N GLN A 69 9.76 11.98 -4.72
CA GLN A 69 10.38 11.57 -3.44
C GLN A 69 9.37 11.19 -2.33
N TYR A 70 8.14 10.85 -2.68
CA TYR A 70 7.13 10.39 -1.73
C TYR A 70 7.13 8.87 -1.66
N VAL A 71 7.00 8.31 -0.45
CA VAL A 71 6.99 6.85 -0.23
C VAL A 71 5.97 6.16 -1.14
N GLY A 72 4.74 6.70 -1.27
CA GLY A 72 3.73 6.13 -2.16
C GLY A 72 4.17 6.00 -3.63
N LEU A 73 4.89 7.00 -4.16
CA LEU A 73 5.43 6.94 -5.53
C LEU A 73 6.59 5.93 -5.63
N VAL A 74 7.43 5.82 -4.60
CA VAL A 74 8.45 4.75 -4.55
C VAL A 74 7.78 3.37 -4.61
N LEU A 75 6.73 3.15 -3.81
CA LEU A 75 6.00 1.88 -3.81
C LEU A 75 5.43 1.58 -5.19
N HIS A 76 4.83 2.57 -5.85
CA HIS A 76 4.26 2.48 -7.19
C HIS A 76 5.30 2.08 -8.25
N GLU A 77 6.42 2.79 -8.33
CA GLU A 77 7.45 2.53 -9.36
C GLU A 77 8.16 1.19 -9.16
N PHE A 78 8.37 0.80 -7.89
CA PHE A 78 8.82 -0.56 -7.60
C PHE A 78 7.75 -1.60 -7.92
N GLY A 79 6.47 -1.25 -7.81
CA GLY A 79 5.32 -2.08 -8.16
C GLY A 79 5.34 -2.45 -9.65
N HIS A 80 5.58 -1.46 -10.51
CA HIS A 80 5.89 -1.69 -11.91
C HIS A 80 7.09 -2.62 -12.09
N ALA A 81 8.22 -2.31 -11.45
CA ALA A 81 9.42 -3.11 -11.60
C ALA A 81 9.16 -4.59 -11.27
N ILE A 82 8.33 -4.90 -10.26
CA ILE A 82 7.99 -6.28 -9.88
C ILE A 82 6.84 -6.91 -10.69
N GLY A 83 6.33 -6.23 -11.71
CA GLY A 83 5.42 -6.82 -12.70
C GLY A 83 3.96 -6.38 -12.61
N TYR A 84 3.63 -5.31 -11.88
CA TYR A 84 2.27 -4.79 -11.86
C TYR A 84 2.05 -3.68 -12.88
N PHE A 85 0.99 -3.83 -13.68
CA PHE A 85 0.40 -2.74 -14.45
C PHE A 85 -0.45 -1.85 -13.54
N HIS A 86 -0.93 -0.70 -14.04
CA HIS A 86 -1.88 0.09 -13.28
C HIS A 86 -3.22 -0.64 -13.12
N GLU A 87 -3.87 -0.44 -11.97
CA GLU A 87 -5.14 -1.10 -11.65
C GLU A 87 -6.24 -0.66 -12.64
N HIS A 88 -6.23 0.58 -13.12
CA HIS A 88 -7.21 1.09 -14.10
C HIS A 88 -7.00 0.58 -15.52
N ASN A 89 -5.88 -0.09 -15.80
CA ASN A 89 -5.66 -0.78 -17.07
C ASN A 89 -6.15 -2.24 -17.04
N ARG A 90 -6.72 -2.72 -15.94
CA ARG A 90 -7.24 -4.10 -15.87
C ARG A 90 -8.28 -4.37 -16.99
N PRO A 91 -8.33 -5.60 -17.53
CA PRO A 91 -9.29 -5.98 -18.57
C PRO A 91 -10.75 -5.80 -18.12
N ASP A 92 -11.02 -6.00 -16.83
CA ASP A 92 -12.34 -5.93 -16.19
C ASP A 92 -12.68 -4.55 -15.59
N ARG A 93 -11.81 -3.54 -15.74
CA ARG A 93 -11.97 -2.23 -15.06
C ARG A 93 -13.29 -1.51 -15.35
N ASP A 94 -13.85 -1.72 -16.55
CA ASP A 94 -15.11 -1.10 -16.95
C ASP A 94 -16.31 -1.61 -16.13
N ASN A 95 -16.16 -2.64 -15.30
CA ASN A 95 -17.19 -3.02 -14.33
C ASN A 95 -17.26 -2.07 -13.13
N THR A 96 -16.16 -1.38 -12.82
CA THR A 96 -16.00 -0.59 -11.59
C THR A 96 -15.90 0.91 -11.86
N ILE A 97 -15.20 1.32 -12.92
CA ILE A 97 -14.94 2.72 -13.23
C ILE A 97 -15.40 3.11 -14.64
N ASN A 98 -15.61 4.41 -14.85
CA ASN A 98 -15.67 5.02 -16.18
C ASN A 98 -14.44 5.88 -16.42
N VAL A 99 -13.92 5.86 -17.64
CA VAL A 99 -12.93 6.83 -18.12
C VAL A 99 -13.64 7.89 -18.93
N LEU A 100 -13.52 9.15 -18.50
CA LEU A 100 -14.07 10.32 -19.17
C LEU A 100 -13.08 10.80 -20.25
N TRP A 101 -13.08 10.11 -21.39
CA TRP A 101 -12.11 10.29 -22.47
C TRP A 101 -11.97 11.73 -23.00
N ASP A 102 -13.04 12.52 -22.94
CA ASP A 102 -13.04 13.93 -23.34
C ASP A 102 -12.26 14.83 -22.38
N ASN A 103 -12.08 14.39 -21.14
CA ASN A 103 -11.31 15.09 -20.12
C ASN A 103 -9.82 14.69 -20.13
N VAL A 104 -9.47 13.57 -20.76
CA VAL A 104 -8.09 13.09 -20.89
C VAL A 104 -7.34 13.88 -21.96
N GLN A 105 -6.09 14.27 -21.66
CA GLN A 105 -5.20 14.87 -22.65
C GLN A 105 -5.00 13.94 -23.86
N PRO A 106 -5.09 14.43 -25.11
CA PRO A 106 -5.04 13.57 -26.29
C PRO A 106 -3.85 12.62 -26.36
N TRP A 107 -2.64 13.08 -26.00
CA TRP A 107 -1.41 12.29 -26.01
C TRP A 107 -1.28 11.31 -24.83
N PHE A 108 -2.16 11.38 -23.84
CA PHE A 108 -2.20 10.44 -22.71
C PHE A 108 -3.33 9.42 -22.78
N LYS A 109 -4.16 9.44 -23.85
CA LYS A 109 -5.25 8.45 -24.00
C LYS A 109 -4.75 7.01 -23.95
N ASP A 110 -3.56 6.75 -24.47
CA ASP A 110 -2.97 5.41 -24.45
C ASP A 110 -2.67 4.90 -23.03
N ALA A 111 -2.39 5.78 -22.06
CA ALA A 111 -2.20 5.41 -20.67
C ALA A 111 -3.48 4.87 -19.98
N PHE A 112 -4.66 5.08 -20.59
CA PHE A 112 -5.95 4.59 -20.08
C PHE A 112 -6.46 3.34 -20.81
N LYS A 113 -5.75 2.87 -21.84
CA LYS A 113 -6.11 1.64 -22.57
C LYS A 113 -6.07 0.44 -21.62
N LYS A 114 -7.02 -0.47 -21.78
CA LYS A 114 -7.03 -1.72 -21.00
C LYS A 114 -6.06 -2.72 -21.62
N TYR A 115 -5.43 -3.52 -20.78
CA TYR A 115 -4.84 -4.78 -21.19
C TYR A 115 -5.94 -5.81 -21.47
N GLN A 116 -5.64 -6.80 -22.29
CA GLN A 116 -6.47 -7.98 -22.48
C GLN A 116 -6.18 -9.03 -21.40
N PHE A 117 -7.11 -9.97 -21.19
CA PHE A 117 -6.90 -11.10 -20.28
C PHE A 117 -5.72 -12.01 -20.69
N SER A 118 -5.27 -11.94 -21.94
CA SER A 118 -4.05 -12.61 -22.41
C SER A 118 -2.75 -11.92 -21.98
N GLU A 119 -2.83 -10.64 -21.58
CA GLU A 119 -1.67 -9.81 -21.24
C GLU A 119 -1.60 -9.54 -19.73
N ALA A 120 -2.75 -9.44 -19.07
CA ALA A 120 -2.86 -9.12 -17.64
C ALA A 120 -3.75 -10.10 -16.89
N ASN A 121 -3.27 -10.56 -15.75
CA ASN A 121 -3.98 -11.47 -14.85
C ASN A 121 -4.49 -10.71 -13.62
N THR A 122 -5.79 -10.78 -13.33
CA THR A 122 -6.41 -10.16 -12.15
C THR A 122 -6.11 -10.90 -10.84
N GLN A 123 -5.43 -12.04 -10.93
CA GLN A 123 -5.14 -12.97 -9.84
C GLN A 123 -6.40 -13.46 -9.11
N GLY A 124 -7.57 -13.37 -9.76
CA GLY A 124 -8.87 -13.70 -9.19
C GLY A 124 -9.33 -12.76 -8.07
N LEU A 125 -8.72 -11.58 -7.94
CA LEU A 125 -9.05 -10.59 -6.90
C LEU A 125 -9.96 -9.49 -7.45
N PRO A 126 -10.85 -8.92 -6.60
CA PRO A 126 -11.70 -7.83 -7.03
C PRO A 126 -10.89 -6.59 -7.41
N TYR A 127 -11.53 -5.66 -8.09
CA TYR A 127 -10.94 -4.38 -8.46
C TYR A 127 -10.66 -3.54 -7.21
N ASP A 128 -9.46 -2.96 -7.11
CA ASP A 128 -9.03 -2.23 -5.91
C ASP A 128 -8.84 -0.73 -6.16
N LEU A 129 -9.85 0.06 -5.79
CA LEU A 129 -9.82 1.53 -5.88
C LEU A 129 -8.75 2.17 -4.99
N THR A 130 -8.26 1.44 -3.97
CA THR A 130 -7.25 1.94 -3.01
C THR A 130 -5.84 1.48 -3.35
N SER A 131 -5.67 0.68 -4.41
CA SER A 131 -4.37 0.12 -4.82
C SER A 131 -3.35 1.23 -5.04
N ILE A 132 -2.11 1.00 -4.61
CA ILE A 132 -1.00 1.91 -4.92
C ILE A 132 -0.79 2.06 -6.44
N MET A 133 -1.26 1.10 -7.24
CA MET A 133 -1.16 1.08 -8.71
C MET A 133 -2.35 1.76 -9.42
N HIS A 134 -3.32 2.34 -8.71
CA HIS A 134 -4.48 2.98 -9.33
C HIS A 134 -4.27 4.50 -9.51
N TYR A 135 -4.56 5.06 -10.69
CA TYR A 135 -4.55 6.52 -10.89
C TYR A 135 -5.59 7.26 -10.06
N GLU A 136 -5.29 8.49 -9.65
CA GLU A 136 -6.29 9.40 -9.07
C GLU A 136 -7.35 9.86 -10.07
N ASN A 137 -8.44 10.45 -9.57
CA ASN A 137 -9.57 10.89 -10.40
C ASN A 137 -9.19 11.88 -11.51
N THR A 138 -8.12 12.66 -11.36
CA THR A 138 -7.73 13.77 -12.25
C THR A 138 -6.48 13.46 -13.08
N ALA A 139 -6.00 12.22 -13.06
CA ALA A 139 -4.79 11.82 -13.77
C ALA A 139 -4.87 12.24 -15.25
N PHE A 140 -3.82 12.90 -15.74
CA PHE A 140 -3.70 13.40 -17.12
C PHE A 140 -4.89 14.23 -17.64
N ALA A 141 -5.58 14.94 -16.76
CA ALA A 141 -6.65 15.85 -17.15
C ALA A 141 -6.14 16.98 -18.05
N LYS A 142 -6.96 17.43 -19.02
CA LYS A 142 -6.67 18.62 -19.83
C LYS A 142 -6.37 19.83 -18.93
N ALA A 143 -5.35 20.61 -19.31
CA ALA A 143 -4.88 21.76 -18.55
C ALA A 143 -6.00 22.79 -18.28
N GLY A 144 -5.94 23.44 -17.12
CA GLY A 144 -6.80 24.59 -16.76
C GLY A 144 -8.04 24.28 -15.93
N PHE A 145 -8.37 23.00 -15.65
CA PHE A 145 -9.64 22.68 -14.98
C PHE A 145 -9.63 21.51 -13.98
N CYS A 146 -8.48 20.86 -13.72
CA CYS A 146 -8.38 19.68 -12.84
C CYS A 146 -9.54 18.68 -13.02
N LYS A 147 -9.96 18.47 -14.28
CA LYS A 147 -11.19 17.72 -14.57
C LYS A 147 -11.02 16.27 -14.18
N THR A 148 -12.08 15.70 -13.64
CA THR A 148 -12.17 14.26 -13.42
C THR A 148 -12.02 13.52 -14.75
N THR A 149 -11.05 12.62 -14.83
CA THR A 149 -10.82 11.66 -15.92
C THR A 149 -11.29 10.26 -15.56
N ILE A 150 -11.38 9.92 -14.26
CA ILE A 150 -11.90 8.63 -13.77
C ILE A 150 -13.01 8.85 -12.74
N THR A 151 -14.15 8.19 -12.91
CA THR A 151 -15.25 8.14 -11.92
C THR A 151 -15.54 6.69 -11.52
N VAL A 152 -15.96 6.45 -10.28
CA VAL A 152 -16.43 5.13 -9.84
C VAL A 152 -17.91 4.97 -10.20
N LYS A 153 -18.29 3.82 -10.76
CA LYS A 153 -19.66 3.58 -11.24
C LYS A 153 -20.70 3.54 -10.12
N SER A 154 -20.36 2.92 -9.00
CA SER A 154 -21.24 2.81 -7.83
C SER A 154 -21.41 4.14 -7.09
N ASP A 155 -20.41 5.02 -7.19
CA ASP A 155 -20.41 6.34 -6.57
C ASP A 155 -19.53 7.30 -7.39
N PRO A 156 -20.11 8.09 -8.30
CA PRO A 156 -19.37 9.05 -9.10
C PRO A 156 -18.65 10.15 -8.29
N THR A 157 -18.98 10.33 -7.02
CA THR A 157 -18.35 11.30 -6.12
C THR A 157 -17.16 10.73 -5.34
N TYR A 158 -16.90 9.43 -5.46
CA TYR A 158 -15.79 8.77 -4.75
C TYR A 158 -14.42 9.35 -5.16
N GLU A 159 -13.68 9.82 -4.15
CA GLU A 159 -12.34 10.37 -4.29
C GLU A 159 -11.26 9.27 -4.17
N ILE A 160 -10.69 8.90 -5.31
CA ILE A 160 -9.51 8.07 -5.43
C ILE A 160 -8.27 8.96 -5.17
N SER A 161 -7.75 8.95 -3.94
CA SER A 161 -6.70 9.87 -3.45
C SER A 161 -5.41 9.83 -4.29
N PRO A 162 -4.61 10.89 -4.46
CA PRO A 162 -3.34 10.81 -5.18
C PRO A 162 -2.35 9.73 -4.68
N VAL A 163 -1.60 9.09 -5.59
CA VAL A 163 -0.66 7.99 -5.27
C VAL A 163 0.37 8.39 -4.22
N TYR A 164 0.87 9.63 -4.25
CA TYR A 164 1.88 10.12 -3.30
C TYR A 164 1.39 10.18 -1.84
N LEU A 165 0.08 10.10 -1.60
CA LEU A 165 -0.54 10.04 -0.27
C LEU A 165 -0.88 8.62 0.19
N ARG A 166 -0.70 7.60 -0.66
CA ARG A 166 -1.09 6.22 -0.37
C ARG A 166 0.07 5.37 0.14
N GLU A 167 -0.29 4.28 0.82
CA GLU A 167 0.56 3.12 1.07
C GLU A 167 -0.02 1.89 0.33
N PHE A 168 0.56 0.70 0.52
CA PHE A 168 -0.05 -0.51 -0.02
C PHE A 168 -1.46 -0.73 0.54
N SER A 169 -2.39 -1.04 -0.34
CA SER A 169 -3.64 -1.62 0.09
C SER A 169 -3.42 -3.04 0.62
N PRO A 170 -4.35 -3.58 1.42
CA PRO A 170 -4.34 -5.00 1.79
C PRO A 170 -4.33 -5.93 0.55
N GLN A 171 -4.95 -5.52 -0.55
CA GLN A 171 -4.98 -6.30 -1.78
C GLN A 171 -3.66 -6.21 -2.56
N ASP A 172 -2.95 -5.09 -2.55
CA ASP A 172 -1.60 -4.99 -3.14
C ASP A 172 -0.67 -6.02 -2.48
N ILE A 173 -0.67 -6.08 -1.15
CA ILE A 173 0.13 -7.05 -0.39
C ILE A 173 -0.24 -8.48 -0.76
N LYS A 174 -1.55 -8.77 -0.83
CA LYS A 174 -2.06 -10.09 -1.21
C LYS A 174 -1.64 -10.46 -2.63
N LYS A 175 -1.82 -9.55 -3.59
CA LYS A 175 -1.42 -9.71 -5.00
C LYS A 175 0.06 -10.07 -5.09
N ILE A 176 0.93 -9.27 -4.47
CA ILE A 176 2.39 -9.47 -4.51
C ILE A 176 2.76 -10.82 -3.89
N ASN A 177 2.20 -11.14 -2.73
CA ASN A 177 2.48 -12.42 -2.06
C ASN A 177 2.00 -13.63 -2.88
N MET A 178 0.86 -13.52 -3.56
CA MET A 178 0.37 -14.55 -4.48
C MET A 178 1.28 -14.71 -5.70
N LEU A 179 1.71 -13.59 -6.31
CA LEU A 179 2.56 -13.60 -7.52
C LEU A 179 3.93 -14.23 -7.23
N TYR A 180 4.50 -13.92 -6.07
CA TYR A 180 5.84 -14.38 -5.70
C TYR A 180 5.85 -15.64 -4.82
N GLY A 181 4.70 -16.30 -4.65
CA GLY A 181 4.60 -17.54 -3.88
C GLY A 181 5.09 -17.40 -2.45
N CYS A 182 4.86 -16.25 -1.82
CA CYS A 182 5.33 -16.00 -0.47
C CYS A 182 4.61 -16.94 0.50
N THR A 183 5.32 -17.96 0.99
CA THR A 183 4.85 -18.89 2.03
C THR A 183 4.68 -18.09 3.31
N THR A 184 3.44 -17.87 3.73
CA THR A 184 3.03 -17.08 4.89
C THR A 184 4.04 -17.08 6.05
N ASN A 185 4.78 -15.99 6.18
CA ASN A 185 5.34 -15.49 7.45
C ASN A 185 5.67 -13.98 7.40
N GLN A 186 5.11 -13.25 6.42
CA GLN A 186 5.25 -11.79 6.33
C GLN A 186 3.99 -11.06 5.85
N LEU A 187 2.81 -11.66 5.98
CA LEU A 187 1.78 -10.79 6.56
C LEU A 187 2.39 -10.41 7.92
N PRO A 188 2.56 -9.12 8.26
CA PRO A 188 2.72 -8.79 9.66
C PRO A 188 1.64 -9.61 10.34
N PRO A 189 1.93 -10.32 11.44
CA PRO A 189 0.83 -10.68 12.30
C PRO A 189 -0.02 -9.41 12.39
N VAL A 190 -1.34 -9.55 12.30
CA VAL A 190 -2.22 -8.52 12.83
C VAL A 190 -2.04 -8.51 14.35
N ALA A 191 -0.78 -8.46 14.81
CA ALA A 191 -0.38 -8.05 16.12
C ALA A 191 -0.58 -6.55 16.04
N CYS A 192 -1.69 -6.11 16.59
CA CYS A 192 -1.70 -4.85 17.30
C CYS A 192 -0.59 -4.94 18.37
N VAL A 193 0.65 -4.66 17.97
CA VAL A 193 1.74 -4.42 18.90
C VAL A 193 1.36 -3.12 19.57
N CYS A 194 0.91 -3.22 20.82
CA CYS A 194 0.51 -2.06 21.57
C CYS A 194 1.74 -1.34 22.11
N GLU A 195 2.44 -0.67 21.21
CA GLU A 195 3.62 0.12 21.51
C GLU A 195 3.54 1.48 20.84
N ASP A 196 4.07 2.47 21.54
CA ASP A 196 4.27 3.79 21.01
C ASP A 196 5.48 3.80 20.07
N LYS A 197 5.30 4.37 18.87
CA LYS A 197 6.38 4.59 17.91
C LYS A 197 7.46 5.53 18.47
N TYR A 198 7.07 6.51 19.27
CA TYR A 198 7.97 7.48 19.92
C TYR A 198 7.90 7.32 21.45
N LYS A 199 8.54 6.26 21.97
CA LYS A 199 8.46 5.86 23.39
C LYS A 199 8.71 7.00 24.38
N ASP A 200 9.63 7.92 24.07
CA ASP A 200 10.01 9.01 24.97
C ASP A 200 9.14 10.28 24.83
N ARG A 201 8.38 10.42 23.73
CA ARG A 201 7.58 11.63 23.44
C ARG A 201 6.08 11.41 23.55
N CYS A 202 5.61 10.22 23.20
CA CYS A 202 4.20 9.87 23.25
C CYS A 202 3.55 10.07 24.64
N PRO A 203 4.22 9.76 25.78
CA PRO A 203 3.65 10.07 27.09
C PRO A 203 3.44 11.57 27.33
N GLY A 204 4.39 12.39 26.88
CA GLY A 204 4.30 13.85 27.00
C GLY A 204 3.16 14.42 26.16
N TRP A 205 3.07 14.05 24.89
CA TRP A 205 1.99 14.49 24.00
C TRP A 205 0.61 14.02 24.47
N ALA A 206 0.51 12.78 24.96
CA ALA A 206 -0.73 12.28 25.54
C ALA A 206 -1.16 13.12 26.76
N SER A 207 -0.20 13.49 27.61
CA SER A 207 -0.44 14.33 28.79
C SER A 207 -0.82 15.77 28.43
N SER A 208 -0.38 16.27 27.28
CA SER A 208 -0.76 17.57 26.72
C SER A 208 -2.12 17.59 26.01
N GLY A 209 -2.85 16.46 25.97
CA GLY A 209 -4.18 16.38 25.38
C GLY A 209 -4.21 16.07 23.88
N GLU A 210 -3.06 15.73 23.27
CA GLU A 210 -2.97 15.43 21.84
C GLU A 210 -3.81 14.22 21.43
N CYS A 211 -4.10 13.30 22.36
CA CYS A 211 -4.98 12.16 22.07
C CYS A 211 -6.39 12.58 21.65
N SER A 212 -6.86 13.76 22.08
CA SER A 212 -8.14 14.34 21.67
C SER A 212 -7.98 15.29 20.48
N ASN A 213 -6.97 16.16 20.53
CA ASN A 213 -6.76 17.22 19.53
C ASN A 213 -6.20 16.71 18.20
N ASN A 214 -5.41 15.64 18.25
CA ASN A 214 -4.76 15.01 17.10
C ASN A 214 -4.98 13.50 17.10
N ASN A 215 -6.22 13.11 17.38
CA ASN A 215 -6.63 11.73 17.65
C ASN A 215 -6.18 10.73 16.57
N ALA A 216 -6.34 11.05 15.29
CA ALA A 216 -5.97 10.14 14.20
C ALA A 216 -4.46 9.86 14.15
N TRP A 217 -3.64 10.91 14.27
CA TRP A 217 -2.18 10.76 14.27
C TRP A 217 -1.70 10.07 15.53
N MET A 218 -2.23 10.48 16.68
CA MET A 218 -1.86 9.92 17.99
C MET A 218 -2.30 8.47 18.13
N SER A 219 -3.45 8.08 17.59
CA SER A 219 -3.90 6.67 17.55
C SER A 219 -3.00 5.77 16.72
N ASN A 220 -2.34 6.30 15.68
CA ASN A 220 -1.46 5.53 14.81
C ASN A 220 -0.01 5.50 15.31
N ASN A 221 0.45 6.55 15.98
CA ASN A 221 1.86 6.70 16.39
C ASN A 221 2.09 6.52 17.89
N CYS A 222 1.09 6.78 18.71
CA CYS A 222 1.13 6.69 20.17
C CYS A 222 -0.05 5.86 20.74
N PRO A 223 -0.35 4.66 20.19
CA PRO A 223 -1.55 3.93 20.54
C PRO A 223 -1.57 3.43 22.00
N LYS A 224 -0.40 3.22 22.61
CA LYS A 224 -0.29 2.80 24.01
C LYS A 224 -0.49 4.00 24.95
N SER A 225 0.20 5.11 24.69
CA SER A 225 0.06 6.35 25.48
C SER A 225 -1.36 6.92 25.41
N CYS A 226 -2.04 6.83 24.27
CA CYS A 226 -3.43 7.26 24.12
C CYS A 226 -4.46 6.19 24.48
N ARG A 227 -4.03 5.04 25.00
CA ARG A 227 -4.91 3.93 25.39
C ARG A 227 -5.87 3.49 24.28
N THR A 228 -5.46 3.57 23.02
CA THR A 228 -6.26 3.07 21.90
C THR A 228 -6.00 1.59 21.63
N CYS A 229 -4.98 1.01 22.28
CA CYS A 229 -4.68 -0.41 22.35
C CYS A 229 -4.31 -0.84 23.78
N GLY A 230 -4.18 -2.16 24.01
CA GLY A 230 -3.52 -2.71 25.22
C GLY A 230 -4.35 -2.74 26.50
N ASP A 231 -5.53 -2.13 26.52
CA ASP A 231 -6.50 -2.26 27.61
C ASP A 231 -7.44 -3.45 27.34
N PRO A 232 -7.46 -4.47 28.22
CA PRO A 232 -8.42 -5.58 28.14
C PRO A 232 -9.88 -5.12 28.12
N ASN A 233 -10.19 -3.96 28.72
CA ASN A 233 -11.54 -3.40 28.79
C ASN A 233 -11.95 -2.64 27.53
N LEU A 234 -11.04 -2.45 26.56
CA LEU A 234 -11.34 -1.82 25.25
C LEU A 234 -11.53 -2.84 24.12
N CYS A 235 -11.49 -4.14 24.44
CA CYS A 235 -11.68 -5.25 23.51
C CYS A 235 -13.16 -5.65 23.42
N GLU A 236 -13.96 -4.82 22.76
CA GLU A 236 -15.35 -5.15 22.49
C GLU A 236 -15.70 -4.93 21.03
N ASP A 237 -16.67 -5.70 20.55
CA ASP A 237 -17.35 -5.43 19.29
C ASP A 237 -18.46 -4.44 19.58
N LYS A 238 -18.41 -3.26 18.96
CA LYS A 238 -19.41 -2.21 19.10
C LYS A 238 -20.72 -2.53 18.37
N TYR A 239 -20.69 -3.48 17.43
CA TYR A 239 -21.84 -3.81 16.60
C TYR A 239 -22.14 -5.31 16.60
N PRO A 240 -23.41 -5.73 16.68
CA PRO A 240 -23.78 -7.15 16.66
C PRO A 240 -23.36 -7.91 15.39
N LYS A 241 -23.21 -7.19 14.26
CA LYS A 241 -22.81 -7.77 12.97
C LYS A 241 -21.31 -8.00 12.83
N CYS A 242 -20.49 -7.58 13.79
CA CYS A 242 -19.03 -7.67 13.73
C CYS A 242 -18.52 -9.08 13.38
N SER A 243 -19.15 -10.15 13.90
CA SER A 243 -18.72 -11.51 13.61
C SER A 243 -19.04 -11.95 12.17
N SER A 244 -20.13 -11.45 11.59
CA SER A 244 -20.51 -11.73 10.20
C SER A 244 -19.64 -10.94 9.21
N TRP A 245 -19.35 -9.69 9.53
CA TRP A 245 -18.40 -8.88 8.77
C TRP A 245 -17.00 -9.48 8.83
N ALA A 246 -16.57 -9.93 10.01
CA ALA A 246 -15.29 -10.62 10.15
C ALA A 246 -15.22 -11.92 9.32
N SER A 247 -16.28 -12.73 9.30
CA SER A 247 -16.31 -13.98 8.52
C SER A 247 -16.38 -13.76 7.00
N THR A 248 -16.86 -12.60 6.56
CA THR A 248 -16.89 -12.19 5.15
C THR A 248 -15.61 -11.46 4.69
N GLY A 249 -14.62 -11.33 5.58
CA GLY A 249 -13.30 -10.77 5.25
C GLY A 249 -13.15 -9.27 5.48
N GLU A 250 -14.14 -8.62 6.11
CA GLU A 250 -14.15 -7.18 6.34
C GLU A 250 -13.00 -6.71 7.24
N CYS A 251 -12.51 -7.57 8.13
CA CYS A 251 -11.32 -7.25 8.94
C CYS A 251 -10.09 -6.94 8.09
N SER A 252 -10.03 -7.46 6.86
CA SER A 252 -8.97 -7.15 5.90
C SER A 252 -9.40 -6.09 4.88
N ALA A 253 -10.65 -6.12 4.41
CA ALA A 253 -11.14 -5.19 3.38
C ALA A 253 -11.40 -3.77 3.93
N ASN A 254 -11.91 -3.66 5.15
CA ASN A 254 -12.27 -2.42 5.85
C ASN A 254 -11.53 -2.31 7.18
N PHE A 255 -10.22 -2.61 7.14
CA PHE A 255 -9.40 -2.84 8.34
C PHE A 255 -9.48 -1.70 9.36
N GLN A 256 -9.42 -0.44 8.92
CA GLN A 256 -9.40 0.72 9.82
C GLN A 256 -10.72 0.84 10.60
N TRP A 257 -11.84 0.63 9.93
CA TRP A 257 -13.17 0.68 10.54
C TRP A 257 -13.42 -0.55 11.41
N MET A 258 -13.11 -1.73 10.88
CA MET A 258 -13.34 -3.01 11.55
C MET A 258 -12.44 -3.18 12.78
N HIS A 259 -11.19 -2.72 12.76
CA HIS A 259 -10.32 -2.79 13.94
C HIS A 259 -10.64 -1.73 15.00
N GLN A 260 -11.38 -0.67 14.66
CA GLN A 260 -11.86 0.30 15.64
C GLN A 260 -13.17 -0.12 16.29
N ASN A 261 -14.03 -0.84 15.54
CA ASN A 261 -15.41 -1.10 15.93
C ASN A 261 -15.74 -2.57 16.15
N CYS A 262 -14.94 -3.49 15.61
CA CYS A 262 -15.14 -4.94 15.66
C CYS A 262 -13.86 -5.65 16.14
N LYS A 263 -13.30 -5.13 17.23
CA LYS A 263 -11.98 -5.50 17.75
C LYS A 263 -11.89 -6.98 18.11
N LYS A 264 -12.94 -7.50 18.73
CA LYS A 264 -13.01 -8.88 19.21
C LYS A 264 -13.21 -9.83 18.04
N SER A 265 -14.15 -9.52 17.14
CA SER A 265 -14.41 -10.31 15.94
C SER A 265 -13.22 -10.35 14.97
N CYS A 266 -12.47 -9.26 14.86
CA CYS A 266 -11.24 -9.20 14.06
C CYS A 266 -10.00 -9.74 14.78
N ARG A 267 -10.15 -10.26 16.00
CA ARG A 267 -9.08 -10.86 16.81
C ARG A 267 -7.89 -9.91 17.03
N VAL A 268 -8.16 -8.61 17.09
CA VAL A 268 -7.15 -7.56 17.34
C VAL A 268 -7.01 -7.24 18.84
N CYS A 269 -7.54 -8.11 19.68
CA CYS A 269 -7.47 -7.98 21.12
C CYS A 269 -6.30 -8.77 21.70
N GLY A 270 -5.36 -8.06 22.32
CA GLY A 270 -4.27 -8.64 23.11
C GLY A 270 -2.90 -8.56 22.44
N GLY A 271 -1.93 -7.99 23.17
CA GLY A 271 -0.52 -7.99 22.83
C GLY A 271 0.13 -9.37 23.02
N THR A 272 1.15 -9.63 22.21
CA THR A 272 2.13 -10.73 22.28
C THR A 272 1.57 -12.16 22.41
N ARG A 273 1.49 -12.89 21.30
CA ARG A 273 1.71 -14.35 21.35
C ARG A 273 3.22 -14.59 21.35
N ASN A 274 3.78 -14.89 22.52
CA ASN A 274 5.11 -15.50 22.60
C ASN A 274 5.06 -16.84 21.89
N ASN A 275 5.87 -16.99 20.85
CA ASN A 275 6.05 -18.23 20.12
C ASN A 275 7.00 -19.13 20.92
N THR A 276 6.53 -19.72 22.03
CA THR A 276 7.22 -20.86 22.65
C THR A 276 6.72 -22.14 21.99
N HIS A 277 7.26 -22.43 20.80
CA HIS A 277 7.26 -23.80 20.30
C HIS A 277 8.14 -24.63 21.22
N THR A 278 7.49 -25.35 22.13
CA THR A 278 8.09 -26.52 22.77
C THR A 278 8.37 -27.54 21.66
N LYS A 279 9.65 -27.84 21.46
CA LYS A 279 10.07 -29.10 20.85
C LYS A 279 9.39 -30.22 21.64
N ARG A 280 8.65 -31.08 20.96
CA ARG A 280 8.43 -32.45 21.43
C ARG A 280 9.11 -33.35 20.44
N ASP A 281 10.12 -34.04 20.95
CA ASP A 281 10.73 -35.21 20.36
C ASP A 281 9.66 -36.26 20.10
N HIS A 282 9.70 -36.85 18.90
CA HIS A 282 9.57 -38.27 18.57
C HIS A 282 9.90 -38.47 17.09
#